data_AF-A0A6D2I0B8-F1
#
_entry.id   AF-A0A6D2I0B8-F1
#
_cell.length_a   1.000
_cell.length_b   1.000
_cell.length_c   1.000
_cell.angle_alpha   90.00
_cell.angle_beta   90.00
_cell.angle_gamma   90.00
#
_symmetry.space_group_name_H-M   'P 1'
#
loop_
_entity.id
_entity.type
_entity.pdbx_description
1 polymer ?
#
loop_
_entity_poly.entity_id
_entity_poly.type
_entity_poly.pdbx_seq_one_letter_code
_entity_poly.pdbx_strand_id
1 'polypeptide(L)'
;MLHFPTTIRIYKEHEPPLPGTRTLFSLIPMTAIYYISFNYPTVEVLVYIYSMFAFGFAMFHLNSPMEIQHARCTLIFGLHIGFSGRLIGQLCGTVSCPLVPSFFWIYFHARLLSMINGISI
;
A
#
# COMPACT_ATOMS: atom_id res chain seq x y z
N MET A 1 6.19 10.20 45.20
CA MET A 1 6.48 9.18 44.17
C MET A 1 5.53 9.42 43.00
N LEU A 2 6.05 9.90 41.87
CA LEU A 2 5.27 10.10 40.65
C LEU A 2 5.02 8.73 39.99
N HIS A 3 3.76 8.33 39.93
CA HIS A 3 3.32 7.11 39.27
C HIS A 3 3.27 7.40 37.76
N PHE A 4 4.33 7.05 37.05
CA PHE A 4 4.33 7.09 35.59
C PHE A 4 3.36 6.03 35.07
N PRO A 5 2.33 6.38 34.28
CA PRO A 5 1.48 5.38 33.65
C PRO A 5 2.32 4.62 32.62
N THR A 6 2.60 3.35 32.89
CA THR A 6 3.33 2.43 32.02
C THR A 6 2.49 1.98 30.83
N THR A 7 1.72 2.88 30.22
CA THR A 7 0.90 2.60 29.03
C THR A 7 1.62 2.94 27.72
N ILE A 8 2.86 3.43 27.79
CA ILE A 8 3.72 3.58 26.61
C ILE A 8 4.43 2.25 26.40
N ARG A 9 3.83 1.37 25.61
CA ARG A 9 4.47 0.12 25.16
C ARG A 9 5.60 0.51 24.20
N ILE A 10 6.82 0.58 24.70
CA ILE A 10 8.02 0.65 23.85
C ILE A 10 8.11 -0.71 23.17
N TYR A 11 7.99 -0.72 21.84
CA TYR A 11 7.86 -1.94 21.04
C TYR A 11 9.05 -2.87 21.28
N LYS A 12 8.76 -4.14 21.56
CA LYS A 12 9.74 -5.22 21.42
C LYS A 12 10.05 -5.37 19.94
N GLU A 13 11.34 -5.43 19.62
CA GLU A 13 11.92 -5.60 18.29
C GLU A 13 11.38 -6.83 17.50
N HIS A 14 10.69 -7.74 18.19
CA HIS A 14 10.19 -9.02 17.66
C HIS A 14 8.65 -9.07 17.48
N GLU A 15 7.90 -8.02 17.83
CA GLU A 15 6.45 -7.99 17.64
C GLU A 15 6.07 -7.36 16.29
N PRO A 16 5.06 -7.89 15.57
CA PRO A 16 4.55 -7.24 14.36
C PRO A 16 4.16 -5.79 14.65
N PRO A 17 4.45 -4.84 13.72
CA PRO A 17 4.01 -3.47 13.90
C PRO A 17 2.50 -3.43 14.08
N LEU A 18 1.97 -2.42 14.81
CA LEU A 18 0.53 -2.27 14.99
C LEU A 18 -0.19 -2.37 13.63
N PRO A 19 -1.39 -2.96 13.60
CA PRO A 19 -2.18 -3.08 12.40
C PRO A 19 -2.24 -1.78 11.57
N GLY A 20 -2.41 -0.62 12.23
CA GLY A 20 -2.56 0.67 11.56
C GLY A 20 -1.28 1.13 10.89
N THR A 21 -0.16 0.93 11.57
CA THR A 21 1.17 1.24 11.06
C THR A 21 1.53 0.37 9.86
N ARG A 22 1.19 -0.93 9.90
CA ARG A 22 1.35 -1.85 8.76
C ARG A 22 0.54 -1.43 7.54
N THR A 23 -0.73 -1.07 7.74
CA THR A 23 -1.58 -0.56 6.66
C THR A 23 -1.01 0.71 6.06
N LEU A 24 -0.55 1.66 6.89
CA LEU A 24 0.03 2.92 6.43
C LEU A 24 1.32 2.70 5.62
N PHE A 25 2.23 1.85 6.11
CA PHE A 25 3.48 1.52 5.42
C PHE A 25 3.24 0.83 4.07
N SER A 26 2.17 0.05 3.93
CA SER A 26 1.77 -0.53 2.65
C SER A 26 1.05 0.45 1.72
N LEU A 27 0.31 1.41 2.27
CA LEU A 27 -0.47 2.36 1.49
C LEU A 27 0.41 3.30 0.67
N ILE A 28 1.49 3.80 1.27
CA ILE A 28 2.43 4.73 0.63
C ILE A 28 2.97 4.16 -0.69
N PRO A 29 3.61 2.98 -0.72
CA PRO A 29 4.12 2.40 -1.95
C PRO A 29 3.01 2.02 -2.93
N MET A 30 1.85 1.54 -2.46
CA MET A 30 0.70 1.30 -3.34
C MET A 30 0.23 2.57 -4.06
N THR A 31 0.18 3.70 -3.34
CA THR A 31 -0.16 5.01 -3.90
C THR A 31 0.90 5.45 -4.92
N ALA A 32 2.19 5.19 -4.65
CA ALA A 32 3.27 5.47 -5.58
C ALA A 32 3.15 4.65 -6.88
N ILE A 33 2.84 3.35 -6.79
CA ILE A 33 2.59 2.50 -7.97
C ILE A 33 1.45 3.08 -8.81
N TYR A 34 0.33 3.45 -8.18
CA TYR A 34 -0.79 4.08 -8.86
C TYR A 34 -0.37 5.36 -9.58
N TYR A 35 0.29 6.27 -8.87
CA TYR A 35 0.70 7.57 -9.40
C TYR A 35 1.66 7.43 -10.59
N ILE A 36 2.67 6.57 -10.48
CA ILE A 36 3.65 6.36 -11.54
C ILE A 36 2.98 5.71 -12.76
N SER A 37 2.16 4.69 -12.53
CA SER A 37 1.44 3.98 -13.61
C SER A 37 0.39 4.88 -14.28
N PHE A 38 -0.18 5.83 -13.55
CA PHE A 38 -1.11 6.84 -14.09
C PHE A 38 -0.40 7.85 -14.99
N ASN A 39 0.72 8.43 -14.54
CA ASN A 39 1.44 9.45 -15.30
C ASN A 39 2.23 8.86 -16.48
N TYR A 40 2.68 7.60 -16.36
CA TYR A 40 3.43 6.89 -17.39
C TYR A 40 2.75 5.56 -17.71
N PRO A 41 1.63 5.58 -18.47
CA PRO A 41 0.73 4.43 -18.61
C PRO A 41 1.19 3.40 -19.65
N THR A 42 2.43 2.93 -19.54
CA THR A 42 2.98 1.85 -20.38
C THR A 42 3.07 0.54 -19.61
N VAL A 43 3.08 -0.58 -20.34
CA VAL A 43 3.25 -1.92 -19.74
C VAL A 43 4.61 -2.02 -19.06
N GLU A 44 5.65 -1.49 -19.69
CA GLU A 44 7.04 -1.56 -19.23
C GLU A 44 7.23 -0.87 -17.88
N VAL A 45 6.67 0.34 -17.73
CA VAL A 45 6.74 1.09 -16.47
C VAL A 45 5.96 0.37 -15.36
N LEU A 46 4.79 -0.19 -15.68
CA LEU A 46 4.01 -0.99 -14.73
C LEU A 46 4.80 -2.22 -14.24
N VAL A 47 5.41 -2.98 -15.16
CA VAL A 47 6.21 -4.16 -14.82
C VAL A 47 7.42 -3.77 -13.98
N TYR A 48 8.11 -2.69 -14.35
CA TYR A 48 9.26 -2.19 -13.63
C TYR A 48 8.89 -1.76 -12.20
N ILE A 49 7.89 -0.90 -12.04
CA ILE A 49 7.52 -0.36 -10.72
C ILE A 49 6.96 -1.45 -9.81
N TYR A 50 6.18 -2.39 -10.36
CA TYR A 50 5.67 -3.52 -9.60
C TYR A 50 6.78 -4.49 -9.19
N SER A 51 7.80 -4.70 -10.03
CA SER A 51 8.96 -5.53 -9.67
C SER A 51 9.76 -4.91 -8.52
N MET A 52 9.99 -3.59 -8.55
CA MET A 52 10.64 -2.87 -7.46
C MET A 52 9.83 -2.95 -6.16
N PHE A 53 8.51 -2.78 -6.25
CA PHE A 53 7.59 -2.92 -5.13
C PHE A 53 7.63 -4.33 -4.53
N ALA A 54 7.51 -5.37 -5.36
CA ALA A 54 7.53 -6.75 -4.92
C ALA A 54 8.87 -7.12 -4.25
N PHE A 55 9.98 -6.67 -4.82
CA PHE A 55 11.31 -6.84 -4.24
C PHE A 55 11.43 -6.13 -2.88
N GLY A 56 11.02 -4.86 -2.80
CA GLY A 56 11.02 -4.10 -1.55
C GLY A 56 10.19 -4.76 -0.46
N PHE A 57 9.01 -5.28 -0.80
CA PHE A 57 8.15 -6.02 0.13
C PHE A 57 8.74 -7.35 0.58
N ALA A 58 9.39 -8.08 -0.33
CA ALA A 58 10.09 -9.32 0.02
C ALA A 58 11.25 -9.04 1.00
N MET A 59 12.05 -8.00 0.74
CA MET A 59 13.11 -7.56 1.65
C MET A 59 12.54 -7.12 3.01
N PHE A 60 11.45 -6.37 3.03
CA PHE A 60 10.82 -5.96 4.27
C PHE A 60 10.28 -7.16 5.07
N HIS A 61 9.67 -8.14 4.41
CA HIS A 61 9.17 -9.36 5.05
C HIS A 61 10.30 -10.22 5.64
N LEU A 62 11.48 -10.26 5.01
CA LEU A 62 12.65 -10.97 5.55
C LEU A 62 13.23 -10.32 6.81
N ASN A 63 13.08 -9.00 6.95
CA ASN A 63 13.69 -8.22 8.03
C ASN A 63 12.71 -7.75 9.11
N SER A 64 11.40 -8.00 8.94
CA SER A 64 10.35 -7.56 9.86
C SER A 64 9.43 -8.74 10.19
N PRO A 65 8.90 -8.83 11.43
CA PRO A 65 7.88 -9.81 11.81
C PRO A 65 6.49 -9.51 11.19
N MET A 66 6.44 -9.13 9.91
CA MET A 66 5.22 -8.77 9.22
C MET A 66 4.43 -10.03 8.83
N GLU A 67 3.13 -10.05 9.10
CA GLU A 67 2.30 -11.22 8.75
C GLU A 67 2.27 -11.49 7.25
N ILE A 68 2.41 -12.77 6.90
CA ILE A 68 2.39 -13.25 5.52
C ILE A 68 1.10 -12.87 4.80
N GLN A 69 -0.04 -12.93 5.48
CA GLN A 69 -1.33 -12.62 4.86
C GLN A 69 -1.40 -11.16 4.41
N HIS A 70 -0.95 -10.22 5.24
CA HIS A 70 -0.87 -8.80 4.89
C HIS A 70 0.08 -8.55 3.73
N ALA A 71 1.25 -9.20 3.73
CA ALA A 71 2.21 -9.10 2.64
C ALA A 71 1.58 -9.56 1.30
N ARG A 72 0.91 -10.72 1.29
CA ARG A 72 0.22 -11.26 0.11
C ARG A 72 -0.88 -10.31 -0.39
N CYS A 73 -1.72 -9.81 0.50
CA CYS A 73 -2.79 -8.89 0.14
C CYS A 73 -2.24 -7.55 -0.38
N THR A 74 -1.17 -7.04 0.23
CA THR A 74 -0.49 -5.83 -0.23
C THR A 74 0.06 -6.00 -1.65
N LEU A 75 0.65 -7.15 -1.98
CA LEU A 75 1.13 -7.44 -3.33
C LEU A 75 -0.01 -7.48 -4.36
N ILE A 76 -1.08 -8.21 -4.05
CA ILE A 76 -2.27 -8.32 -4.93
C ILE A 76 -2.91 -6.95 -5.16
N PHE A 77 -3.14 -6.19 -4.10
CA PHE A 77 -3.72 -4.86 -4.20
C PHE A 77 -2.79 -3.87 -4.88
N GLY A 78 -1.47 -3.97 -4.67
CA GLY A 78 -0.47 -3.18 -5.40
C GLY A 78 -0.48 -3.44 -6.90
N LEU A 79 -0.67 -4.69 -7.32
CA LEU A 79 -0.80 -5.02 -8.75
C LEU A 79 -2.10 -4.45 -9.34
N HIS A 80 -3.23 -4.66 -8.64
CA HIS A 80 -4.52 -4.15 -9.08
C HIS A 80 -4.53 -2.63 -9.20
N ILE A 81 -4.03 -1.93 -8.17
CA ILE A 81 -4.00 -0.47 -8.17
C ILE A 81 -3.07 0.07 -9.26
N GLY A 82 -1.92 -0.57 -9.51
CA GLY A 82 -1.02 -0.20 -10.61
C GLY A 82 -1.65 -0.40 -11.98
N PHE A 83 -2.31 -1.54 -12.20
CA PHE A 83 -3.02 -1.84 -13.44
C PHE A 83 -4.17 -0.85 -13.70
N SER A 84 -4.96 -0.53 -12.66
CA SER A 84 -5.99 0.50 -12.75
C SER A 84 -5.39 1.89 -13.02
N GLY A 85 -4.29 2.25 -12.35
CA GLY A 85 -3.57 3.50 -12.58
C GLY A 85 -3.17 3.64 -14.05
N ARG A 86 -2.60 2.59 -14.63
CA ARG A 86 -2.29 2.53 -16.07
C ARG A 86 -3.53 2.74 -16.94
N LEU A 87 -4.58 1.95 -16.75
CA LEU A 87 -5.80 2.07 -17.58
C LEU A 87 -6.43 3.46 -17.50
N ILE A 88 -6.51 4.03 -16.29
CA ILE A 88 -7.03 5.38 -16.08
C ILE A 88 -6.10 6.41 -16.75
N GLY A 89 -4.78 6.26 -16.64
CA GLY A 89 -3.82 7.11 -17.32
C GLY A 89 -3.97 7.09 -18.85
N GLN A 90 -4.22 5.91 -19.43
CA GLN A 90 -4.49 5.77 -20.88
C GLN A 90 -5.79 6.49 -21.28
N LEU A 91 -6.85 6.33 -20.49
CA LEU A 91 -8.13 7.02 -20.71
C LEU A 91 -7.99 8.54 -20.55
N CYS A 92 -7.22 8.99 -19.57
CA CYS A 92 -6.87 10.39 -19.35
C CYS A 92 -6.13 11.05 -20.52
N GLY A 93 -5.40 10.26 -21.31
CA GLY A 93 -4.77 10.74 -22.54
C GLY A 93 -5.79 11.04 -23.66
N THR A 94 -7.02 10.53 -23.55
CA THR A 94 -8.08 10.67 -24.57
C THR A 94 -9.27 11.51 -24.11
N VAL A 95 -9.52 11.61 -22.80
CA VAL A 95 -10.60 12.42 -22.20
C VAL A 95 -10.08 13.20 -20.98
N SER A 96 -10.78 14.28 -20.61
CA SER A 96 -10.45 15.09 -19.42
C SER A 96 -10.39 14.23 -18.14
N CYS A 97 -9.29 14.35 -17.40
CA CYS A 97 -8.96 13.47 -16.30
C CYS A 97 -9.91 13.53 -15.11
N PRO A 98 -10.49 12.40 -14.68
CA PRO A 98 -11.30 12.36 -13.48
C PRO A 98 -10.39 12.12 -12.26
N LEU A 99 -9.87 13.20 -11.67
CA LEU A 99 -9.05 13.14 -10.44
C LEU A 99 -9.82 12.56 -9.24
N VAL A 100 -11.13 12.78 -9.16
CA VAL A 100 -11.96 12.34 -8.03
C VAL A 100 -12.07 10.80 -7.96
N PRO A 101 -12.36 10.07 -9.04
CA PRO A 101 -12.27 8.61 -9.08
C PRO A 101 -10.91 8.04 -8.69
N SER A 102 -9.80 8.72 -9.04
CA SER A 102 -8.46 8.28 -8.65
C SER A 102 -8.27 8.25 -7.14
N PHE A 103 -8.66 9.32 -6.44
CA PHE A 103 -8.59 9.39 -4.98
C PHE A 103 -9.54 8.40 -4.31
N PHE A 104 -10.76 8.23 -4.86
CA PHE A 104 -11.70 7.23 -4.37
C PHE A 104 -11.14 5.80 -4.51
N TRP A 105 -10.45 5.51 -5.62
CA TRP A 105 -9.87 4.20 -5.87
C TRP A 105 -8.73 3.86 -4.91
N ILE A 106 -7.86 4.83 -4.61
CA ILE A 106 -6.81 4.71 -3.59
C ILE A 106 -7.43 4.49 -2.21
N TYR A 107 -8.45 5.28 -1.85
CA TYR A 107 -9.16 5.15 -0.58
C TYR A 107 -9.83 3.77 -0.44
N PHE A 108 -10.44 3.24 -1.49
CA PHE A 108 -11.06 1.92 -1.48
C PHE A 108 -10.05 0.81 -1.18
N HIS A 109 -8.89 0.84 -1.85
CA HIS A 109 -7.80 -0.12 -1.59
C HIS A 109 -7.19 0.04 -0.19
N ALA A 110 -7.11 1.29 0.31
CA ALA A 110 -6.72 1.57 1.69
C ALA A 110 -7.63 0.87 2.70
N ARG A 111 -8.95 1.01 2.47
CA ARG A 111 -9.97 0.46 3.34
C ARG A 111 -9.99 -1.07 3.33
N LEU A 112 -9.86 -1.67 2.15
CA LEU A 112 -9.75 -3.13 2.01
C LEU A 112 -8.53 -3.67 2.75
N LEU A 113 -7.37 -3.02 2.62
CA LEU A 113 -6.16 -3.45 3.32
C LEU A 113 -6.28 -3.26 4.84
N SER A 114 -6.96 -2.20 5.29
CA SER A 114 -7.26 -1.97 6.70
C SER A 114 -8.13 -3.07 7.31
N MET A 115 -9.18 -3.52 6.59
CA MET A 115 -10.06 -4.61 7.02
C MET A 115 -9.30 -5.94 7.19
N ILE A 116 -8.35 -6.22 6.30
CA ILE A 116 -7.51 -7.43 6.35
C ILE A 116 -6.61 -7.44 7.58
N ASN A 117 -6.18 -6.26 8.05
CA ASN A 117 -5.41 -6.11 9.28
C ASN A 117 -6.27 -6.01 10.54
N GLY A 118 -7.59 -6.26 10.46
CA GLY A 118 -8.49 -6.22 11.62
C GLY A 118 -8.79 -4.80 12.11
N ILE A 119 -8.53 -3.77 11.30
CA ILE A 119 -8.92 -2.39 11.61
C ILE A 119 -10.16 -2.04 10.81
N SER A 120 -11.29 -1.96 11.49
CA SER A 120 -12.48 -1.31 10.97
C SER A 120 -12.28 0.21 11.04
N ILE A 121 -12.06 0.84 9.88
CA ILE A 121 -12.22 2.30 9.69
C ILE A 121 -13.56 2.56 9.01
#